data_AF-A0A9E2TZC2-F1
#
_entry.id   AF-A0A9E2TZC2-F1
#
_cell.length_a   1.000
_cell.length_b   1.000
_cell.length_c   1.000
_cell.angle_alpha   90.00
_cell.angle_beta   90.00
_cell.angle_gamma   90.00
#
_symmetry.space_group_name_H-M   'P 1'
#
loop_
_entity.id
_entity.type
_entity.pdbx_description
1 polymer ?
#
loop_
_entity_poly.entity_id
_entity_poly.type
_entity_poly.pdbx_seq_one_letter_code
_entity_poly.pdbx_strand_id
1 'polypeptide(L)' 'MKSTSRIGKTMTMLEYYKYLINKISFDAGLLEKEYQKALKYLSPGDQVELKQWLKEKRMENQLN' A
#
# COMPACT_ATOMS: atom_id res chain seq x y z
N MET A 1 -4.80 -19.28 29.36
CA MET A 1 -3.88 -18.57 28.43
C MET A 1 -4.68 -17.66 27.52
N LYS A 2 -4.57 -16.34 27.68
CA LYS A 2 -5.04 -15.37 26.68
C LYS A 2 -3.78 -14.79 26.03
N SER A 3 -3.41 -15.31 24.86
CA SER A 3 -2.28 -14.79 24.08
C SER A 3 -2.72 -13.49 23.40
N THR A 4 -2.77 -12.40 24.15
CA THR A 4 -2.95 -11.07 23.57
C THR A 4 -1.59 -10.49 23.20
N SER A 5 -1.02 -10.98 22.09
CA SER A 5 0.09 -10.28 21.43
C SER A 5 -0.45 -9.04 20.72
N ARG A 6 -0.81 -7.99 21.48
CA ARG A 6 -0.89 -6.63 20.94
C ARG A 6 0.43 -5.93 21.21
N ILE A 7 1.48 -6.40 20.55
CA ILE A 7 2.73 -5.66 20.41
C ILE A 7 2.56 -4.85 19.12
N GLY A 8 2.62 -3.53 19.22
CA GLY A 8 2.47 -2.63 18.08
C GLY A 8 3.41 -3.05 16.94
N LYS A 9 2.83 -3.54 15.84
CA LYS A 9 3.59 -3.94 14.66
C LYS A 9 4.20 -2.68 14.05
N THR A 10 5.53 -2.57 14.04
CA THR A 10 6.23 -1.56 13.24
C THR A 10 5.97 -1.88 11.76
N MET A 11 5.33 -0.97 11.04
CA MET A 11 5.07 -1.14 9.61
C MET A 11 6.33 -0.83 8.81
N THR A 12 6.58 -1.59 7.75
CA THR A 12 7.57 -1.19 6.75
C THR A 12 7.03 -0.01 5.94
N MET A 13 7.91 0.73 5.26
CA MET A 13 7.49 1.84 4.41
C MET A 13 6.56 1.37 3.28
N LEU A 14 6.79 0.16 2.75
CA LEU A 14 5.93 -0.46 1.76
C LEU A 14 4.54 -0.79 2.32
N GLU A 15 4.46 -1.40 3.50
CA GLU A 15 3.19 -1.66 4.17
C GLU A 15 2.42 -0.36 4.45
N TYR A 16 3.13 0.67 4.89
CA TYR A 16 2.57 2.01 5.12
C TYR A 16 1.95 2.56 3.84
N TYR A 17 2.67 2.57 2.72
CA TYR A 17 2.14 3.07 1.45
C TYR A 17 0.99 2.23 0.91
N LYS A 18 1.04 0.89 1.01
CA LYS A 18 -0.10 0.02 0.65
C LYS A 18 -1.35 0.36 1.47
N TYR A 19 -1.19 0.58 2.78
CA TYR A 19 -2.28 0.99 3.66
C TYR A 19 -2.84 2.37 3.28
N LEU A 20 -1.95 3.37 3.14
CA LEU A 20 -2.32 4.74 2.81
C LEU A 20 -3.06 4.81 1.47
N ILE A 21 -2.51 4.18 0.44
CA ILE A 21 -3.13 4.09 -0.89
C ILE A 21 -4.52 3.46 -0.82
N ASN A 22 -4.69 2.39 -0.05
CA ASN A 22 -6.00 1.77 0.13
C ASN A 22 -7.00 2.71 0.83
N LYS A 23 -6.54 3.55 1.76
CA LYS A 23 -7.41 4.51 2.44
C LYS A 23 -7.83 5.66 1.55
N ILE A 24 -6.99 6.10 0.62
CA ILE A 24 -7.24 7.26 -0.24
C ILE A 24 -7.70 6.88 -1.65
N SER A 25 -7.88 5.60 -1.96
CA SER A 25 -8.14 5.14 -3.34
C SER A 25 -9.46 5.64 -3.94
N PHE A 26 -10.34 6.23 -3.13
CA PHE A 26 -11.58 6.87 -3.58
C PHE A 26 -11.35 8.26 -4.21
N ASP A 27 -10.21 8.89 -3.95
CA ASP A 27 -9.83 10.20 -4.50
C ASP A 27 -8.62 10.02 -5.44
N ALA A 28 -8.88 10.14 -6.75
CA ALA A 28 -7.86 9.92 -7.76
C ALA A 28 -6.69 10.93 -7.68
N GLY A 29 -6.98 12.18 -7.32
CA GLY A 29 -5.96 13.23 -7.24
C GLY A 29 -5.05 13.05 -6.01
N LEU A 30 -5.63 12.64 -4.87
CA LEU A 30 -4.86 12.32 -3.67
C LEU A 30 -4.06 11.03 -3.85
N LEU A 31 -4.66 10.01 -4.47
CA LEU A 31 -4.02 8.74 -4.79
C LEU A 31 -2.76 8.95 -5.65
N GLU A 32 -2.86 9.75 -6.72
CA GLU A 32 -1.72 10.04 -7.58
C GLU A 32 -0.57 10.69 -6.81
N LYS A 33 -0.88 11.69 -5.97
CA LYS A 33 0.12 12.40 -5.16
C LYS A 33 0.86 11.47 -4.21
N GLU A 34 0.15 10.61 -3.49
CA GLU A 34 0.77 9.68 -2.54
C GLU A 34 1.52 8.55 -3.25
N TYR A 35 1.04 8.10 -4.41
CA TYR A 35 1.78 7.14 -5.23
C TYR A 35 3.11 7.72 -5.74
N GLN A 36 3.12 8.97 -6.19
CA GLN A 36 4.36 9.65 -6.59
C GLN A 36 5.33 9.82 -5.42
N LYS A 37 4.83 10.05 -4.20
CA LYS A 37 5.68 10.03 -3.00
C LYS A 37 6.24 8.63 -2.74
N ALA A 38 5.42 7.59 -2.83
CA ALA A 38 5.87 6.21 -2.64
C ALA A 38 7.05 5.87 -3.56
N LEU A 39 7.00 6.26 -4.84
CA LEU A 39 8.10 6.03 -5.78
C LEU A 39 9.40 6.79 -5.44
N LYS A 40 9.33 7.88 -4.67
CA LYS A 40 10.52 8.63 -4.23
C LYS A 40 11.15 8.04 -2.97
N TYR A 41 10.33 7.49 -2.06
CA TYR A 41 10.79 7.03 -0.74
C TYR A 41 11.05 5.52 -0.67
N LEU A 42 10.45 4.73 -1.55
CA LEU A 42 10.63 3.28 -1.57
C LEU A 42 11.92 2.88 -2.29
N SER A 43 12.52 1.78 -1.81
CA SER A 43 13.63 1.13 -2.51
C SER A 43 13.17 0.63 -3.89
N PRO A 44 14.06 0.44 -4.88
CA PRO A 44 13.67 -0.07 -6.19
C PRO A 44 12.89 -1.38 -6.15
N GLY A 45 13.22 -2.28 -5.21
CA GLY A 45 12.50 -3.54 -5.00
C GLY A 45 11.06 -3.30 -4.51
N ASP A 46 10.90 -2.46 -3.48
CA ASP A 46 9.59 -2.12 -2.93
C ASP A 46 8.70 -1.37 -3.94
N GLN A 47 9.31 -0.56 -4.82
CA GLN A 47 8.58 0.10 -5.90
C GLN A 47 7.99 -0.91 -6.90
N VAL A 48 8.75 -1.94 -7.26
CA VAL A 48 8.28 -3.03 -8.14
C VAL A 48 7.14 -3.77 -7.46
N GLU A 49 7.29 -4.09 -6.17
CA GLU A 49 6.24 -4.78 -5.42
C GLU A 49 4.97 -3.93 -5.28
N LEU A 50 5.10 -2.62 -5.03
CA LEU A 50 3.95 -1.71 -4.96
C LEU A 50 3.20 -1.63 -6.29
N LYS A 51 3.92 -1.57 -7.42
CA LYS A 51 3.34 -1.57 -8.77
C LYS A 51 2.59 -2.87 -9.06
N GLN A 52 3.20 -4.01 -8.72
CA GLN A 52 2.59 -5.32 -8.90
C GLN A 52 1.29 -5.44 -8.08
N TRP A 53 1.35 -5.04 -6.81
CA TRP A 53 0.18 -5.02 -5.92
C TRP A 53 -0.97 -4.15 -6.45
N LEU A 54 -0.67 -2.96 -6.99
CA LEU A 54 -1.69 -2.10 -7.62
C LEU A 54 -2.31 -2.73 -8.87
N LYS A 55 -1.51 -3.44 -9.67
CA LYS A 55 -1.98 -4.15 -10.86
C LYS A 55 -2.93 -5.29 -10.48
N GLU A 56 -2.56 -6.09 -9.48
CA GLU A 56 -3.40 -7.16 -8.93
C GLU A 56 -4.74 -6.61 -8.44
N LYS A 57 -4.70 -5.54 -7.63
CA LYS A 57 -5.91 -4.90 -7.10
C LYS A 57 -6.85 -4.35 -8.20
N ARG A 58 -6.28 -3.84 -9.30
CA ARG A 58 -7.08 -3.41 -10.47
C ARG A 58 -7.72 -4.60 -11.20
N MET A 59 -7.07 -5.76 -11.24
CA MET A 59 -7.63 -6.96 -11.85
C MET A 59 -8.74 -7.56 -10.98
N GLU A 60 -8.62 -7.52 -9.65
CA GLU A 60 -9.68 -7.93 -8.72
C GLU A 60 -10.96 -7.10 -8.88
N ASN A 61 -10.83 -5.78 -9.10
CA ASN A 61 -11.97 -4.88 -9.31
C ASN A 61 -12.71 -5.09 -10.64
N GLN A 62 -12.19 -5.90 -11.57
CA GLN A 62 -12.84 -6.22 -12.86
C GLN A 62 -13.49 -7.61 -12.88
N LEU A 63 -13.30 -8.40 -11.81
CA LEU A 63 -13.85 -9.75 -11.67
C LEU A 63 -15.08 -9.81 -10.74
N ASN A 64 -15.54 -8.66 -10.24
CA ASN A 64 -16.73 -8.50 -9.39
C ASN A 64 -17.76 -7.57 -10.04
#